data_AF-A0A5U9VUJ2-F1
#
_entry.id   AF-A0A5U9VUJ2-F1
#
_cell.length_a   1.000
_cell.length_b   1.000
_cell.length_c   1.000
_cell.angle_alpha   90.00
_cell.angle_beta   90.00
_cell.angle_gamma   90.00
#
_symmetry.space_group_name_H-M   'P 1'
#
loop_
_entity.id
_entity.type
_entity.pdbx_description
1 polymer ?
#
loop_
_entity_poly.entity_id
_entity_poly.type
_entity_poly.pdbx_seq_one_letter_code
_entity_poly.pdbx_strand_id
1 'polypeptide(L)' 'RITIDNNNIIHLRPSGNAPELRCYAEADSQEDACNIVETVLSNIKSKLGRA' A
#
# COMPACT_ATOMS: atom_id res chain seq x y z
N ARG A 1 -2.21 7.54 6.53
CA ARG A 1 -3.22 6.53 6.90
C ARG A 1 -4.51 6.91 6.21
N ILE A 2 -5.13 5.98 5.52
CA ILE A 2 -6.33 6.16 4.70
C ILE A 2 -7.25 4.99 5.05
N THR A 3 -8.51 5.25 5.37
CA THR A 3 -9.54 4.21 5.54
C THR A 3 -10.39 4.21 4.27
N ILE A 4 -10.63 3.04 3.69
CA ILE A 4 -11.43 2.87 2.47
C ILE A 4 -12.83 2.32 2.79
N ASP A 5 -13.71 2.26 1.80
CA ASP A 5 -15.16 1.95 1.97
C ASP A 5 -15.44 0.64 2.72
N ASN A 6 -14.56 -0.35 2.62
CA ASN A 6 -14.69 -1.64 3.31
C ASN A 6 -14.05 -1.63 4.72
N ASN A 7 -13.89 -0.46 5.34
CA ASN A 7 -13.19 -0.24 6.61
C ASN A 7 -11.70 -0.66 6.65
N ASN A 8 -11.16 -1.22 5.57
CA ASN A 8 -9.74 -1.53 5.44
C ASN A 8 -8.88 -0.26 5.53
N ILE A 9 -7.65 -0.42 6.02
CA ILE A 9 -6.73 0.70 6.23
C ILE A 9 -5.53 0.54 5.32
N ILE A 10 -5.12 1.63 4.68
CA ILE A 10 -3.87 1.75 3.92
C ILE A 10 -2.98 2.77 4.61
N HIS A 11 -1.72 2.41 4.86
CA HIS A 11 -0.71 3.33 5.39
C HIS A 11 0.51 3.37 4.47
N LEU A 12 0.66 4.49 3.77
CA LEU A 12 1.87 4.80 2.99
C LEU A 12 2.81 5.67 3.83
N ARG A 13 4.09 5.31 3.83
CA ARG A 13 5.13 6.08 4.54
C ARG A 13 6.47 6.00 3.81
N PRO A 14 7.22 7.11 3.68
CA PRO A 14 8.62 7.04 3.25
C PRO A 14 9.45 6.29 4.30
N SER A 15 10.41 5.49 3.84
CA SER A 15 11.41 4.88 4.72
C SER A 15 12.35 5.97 5.26
N GLY A 16 12.63 5.93 6.56
CA GLY A 16 13.65 6.79 7.17
C GLY A 16 15.08 6.32 6.94
N ASN A 17 15.27 5.09 6.43
CA ASN A 17 16.59 4.44 6.32
C ASN A 17 17.10 4.35 4.87
N ALA A 18 16.23 4.54 3.88
CA ALA A 18 16.53 4.33 2.45
C ALA A 18 15.56 5.13 1.58
N PRO A 19 15.89 5.41 0.30
CA PRO A 19 14.99 6.10 -0.63
C PRO A 19 13.87 5.17 -1.14
N GLU A 20 13.05 4.67 -0.22
CA GLU A 20 12.01 3.67 -0.48
C GLU A 20 10.66 4.12 0.09
N LEU A 21 9.58 3.68 -0.55
CA LEU A 21 8.21 3.84 -0.05
C LEU A 21 7.75 2.53 0.60
N ARG A 22 7.18 2.62 1.80
CA ARG A 22 6.53 1.49 2.48
C ARG A 22 5.02 1.60 2.40
N CYS A 23 4.37 0.46 2.19
CA CYS A 23 2.93 0.32 2.20
C CYS A 23 2.55 -0.75 3.23
N TYR A 24 1.62 -0.42 4.13
CA TYR A 24 1.02 -1.33 5.08
C TYR A 24 -0.50 -1.35 4.85
N ALA A 25 -1.12 -2.51 5.02
CA ALA A 25 -2.56 -2.66 4.96
C ALA A 25 -3.09 -3.40 6.19
N GLU A 26 -4.28 -3.02 6.64
CA GLU A 26 -5.06 -3.74 7.64
C GLU A 26 -6.39 -4.12 7.02
N ALA A 27 -6.76 -5.39 7.11
CA ALA A 27 -7.99 -5.96 6.57
C ALA A 27 -8.40 -7.20 7.41
N ASP A 28 -9.62 -7.69 7.20
CA ASP A 28 -10.16 -8.84 7.95
C ASP A 28 -9.47 -10.17 7.62
N SER A 29 -8.77 -10.26 6.49
CA SER A 29 -7.99 -11.42 6.09
C SER A 29 -6.58 -11.02 5.65
N GLN A 30 -5.63 -11.94 5.83
CA GLN A 30 -4.26 -11.74 5.35
C GLN A 30 -4.21 -11.63 3.81
N GLU A 31 -5.04 -12.41 3.11
CA GLU A 31 -5.13 -12.38 1.65
C GLU A 31 -5.55 -10.99 1.16
N ASP A 32 -6.59 -10.40 1.76
CA ASP A 32 -7.04 -9.04 1.42
C ASP A 32 -5.96 -8.00 1.71
N ALA A 33 -5.30 -8.09 2.87
CA ALA A 33 -4.22 -7.17 3.21
C ALA A 33 -3.06 -7.24 2.19
N CYS A 34 -2.66 -8.45 1.78
CA CYS A 34 -1.66 -8.65 0.74
C CYS A 34 -2.10 -8.05 -0.60
N ASN A 35 -3.32 -8.38 -1.05
CA ASN A 35 -3.88 -7.88 -2.31
C ASN A 35 -3.93 -6.35 -2.35
N ILE A 36 -4.29 -5.71 -1.23
CA ILE A 36 -4.28 -4.25 -1.10
C ILE A 36 -2.86 -3.69 -1.26
N VAL A 37 -1.87 -4.25 -0.55
CA VAL A 37 -0.47 -3.80 -0.64
C VAL A 37 0.05 -3.91 -2.08
N GLU A 38 -0.16 -5.05 -2.73
CA GLU A 38 0.30 -5.29 -4.10
C GLU A 38 -0.36 -4.35 -5.10
N THR A 39 -1.67 -4.16 -4.99
CA THR A 39 -2.45 -3.27 -5.86
C THR A 39 -1.98 -1.82 -5.70
N VAL A 40 -1.83 -1.34 -4.46
CA VAL A 40 -1.41 0.03 -4.18
C VAL A 40 0.01 0.28 -4.71
N LEU A 41 0.97 -0.61 -4.40
CA LEU A 41 2.35 -0.46 -4.86
C LEU A 41 2.46 -0.53 -6.38
N SER A 42 1.70 -1.41 -7.04
CA SER A 42 1.68 -1.52 -8.51
C SER A 42 1.15 -0.24 -9.17
N ASN A 43 0.06 0.31 -8.65
CA ASN A 43 -0.50 1.57 -9.15
C ASN A 43 0.48 2.75 -9.00
N ILE A 44 1.19 2.81 -7.87
CA ILE A 44 2.20 3.85 -7.64
C ILE A 44 3.38 3.69 -8.62
N LYS A 45 3.90 2.47 -8.80
CA LYS A 45 4.97 2.20 -9.77
C LYS A 45 4.57 2.61 -11.19
N SER A 46 3.36 2.23 -11.61
CA SER A 46 2.79 2.60 -12.91
C SER A 46 2.71 4.12 -13.08
N LYS A 47 2.19 4.83 -12.07
CA LYS A 47 2.05 6.30 -12.12
C LYS A 47 3.39 7.03 -12.15
N LEU A 48 4.43 6.46 -11.56
CA LEU A 48 5.79 6.99 -11.59
C LEU A 48 6.55 6.65 -12.88
N GLY A 49 5.94 5.94 -13.83
CA GLY A 49 6.61 5.50 -15.07
C GLY A 49 7.71 4.47 -14.83
N ARG A 50 7.65 3.74 -13.72
CA ARG A 50 8.61 2.71 -13.30
C ARG A 50 8.01 1.31 -13.46
N ALA A 51 7.39 1.08 -14.62
CA ALA A 51 6.82 -0.21 -15.01
C ALA A 51 7.92 -1.18 -15.47
#